data_AF-A0A6J4JYP1-F1
#
_entry.id   AF-A0A6J4JYP1-F1
#
_cell.length_a   1.000
_cell.length_b   1.000
_cell.length_c   1.000
_cell.angle_alpha   90.00
_cell.angle_beta   90.00
_cell.angle_gamma   90.00
#
_symmetry.space_group_name_H-M   'P 1'
#
loop_
_entity.id
_entity.type
_entity.pdbx_description
1 polymer ?
#
loop_
_entity_poly.entity_id
_entity_poly.type
_entity_poly.pdbx_seq_one_letter_code
_entity_poly.pdbx_strand_id
1 'polypeptide(L)' 'YAIENNKKAGDSVGTNAWRVYMKGGTTLYNTAAHPIYDTYGNQAVDALPSVPDAAWRDLSDVAPSTFWAPYPVPSN' A
#
# COMPACT_ATOMS: atom_id res chain seq x y z
N TYR A 1 -6.76 -4.04 -7.05
CA TYR A 1 -6.05 -3.18 -8.03
C TYR A 1 -4.60 -3.58 -8.28
N ALA A 2 -3.65 -3.38 -7.34
CA ALA A 2 -2.21 -3.50 -7.63
C ALA A 2 -1.80 -4.90 -8.14
N ILE A 3 -2.27 -5.96 -7.47
CA ILE A 3 -2.04 -7.37 -7.87
C ILE A 3 -2.65 -7.66 -9.25
N GLU A 4 -3.91 -7.25 -9.45
CA GLU A 4 -4.64 -7.48 -10.71
C GLU A 4 -4.02 -6.77 -11.92
N ASN A 5 -3.30 -5.66 -11.70
CA ASN A 5 -2.74 -4.83 -12.76
C ASN A 5 -1.20 -4.87 -12.81
N ASN A 6 -0.58 -5.83 -12.11
CA ASN A 6 0.86 -6.01 -12.03
C ASN A 6 1.62 -4.69 -11.74
N LYS A 7 1.12 -3.91 -10.77
CA LYS A 7 1.71 -2.64 -10.35
C LYS A 7 2.70 -2.84 -9.21
N LYS A 8 3.77 -2.04 -9.19
CA LYS A 8 4.74 -2.02 -8.09
C LYS A 8 4.44 -0.89 -7.10
N ALA A 9 4.99 -0.98 -5.89
CA ALA A 9 4.91 0.07 -4.88
C ALA A 9 5.31 1.43 -5.46
N GLY A 10 4.55 2.47 -5.12
CA GLY A 10 4.75 3.83 -5.62
C GLY A 10 4.21 4.10 -7.04
N ASP A 11 3.76 3.08 -7.79
CA ASP A 11 3.09 3.32 -9.07
C ASP A 11 1.83 4.18 -8.85
N SER A 12 1.62 5.19 -9.70
CA SER A 12 0.42 6.01 -9.63
C SER A 12 -0.81 5.24 -10.09
N VAL A 13 -1.89 5.34 -9.31
CA VAL A 13 -3.21 4.79 -9.58
C VAL A 13 -4.17 5.93 -9.88
N GLY A 14 -4.53 6.07 -11.14
CA GLY A 14 -5.44 7.12 -11.60
C GLY A 14 -6.84 7.01 -10.98
N THR A 15 -7.53 8.13 -10.84
CA THR A 15 -8.85 8.21 -10.23
C THR A 15 -9.90 7.26 -10.80
N ASN A 16 -9.96 7.10 -12.13
CA ASN A 16 -10.89 6.16 -12.74
C ASN A 16 -10.56 4.70 -12.41
N ALA A 17 -9.28 4.40 -12.19
CA ALA A 17 -8.79 3.04 -11.99
C ALA A 17 -9.11 2.52 -10.59
N TRP A 18 -8.97 3.33 -9.54
CA TRP A 18 -9.32 2.90 -8.19
C TRP A 18 -10.83 3.01 -7.90
N ARG A 19 -11.55 3.92 -8.57
CA ARG A 19 -12.99 4.13 -8.32
C ARG A 19 -13.88 2.93 -8.64
N VAL A 20 -13.49 2.09 -9.60
CA VAL A 20 -14.28 0.88 -9.94
C VAL A 20 -14.36 -0.13 -8.80
N TYR A 21 -13.46 -0.03 -7.81
CA TYR A 21 -13.47 -0.88 -6.62
C TYR A 21 -14.33 -0.29 -5.48
N MET A 22 -14.92 0.89 -5.67
CA MET A 22 -15.82 1.51 -4.70
C MET A 22 -17.26 1.06 -4.92
N LYS A 23 -18.09 1.15 -3.88
CA LYS A 23 -19.53 0.89 -3.99
C LYS A 23 -20.19 1.88 -4.94
N GLY A 24 -20.79 1.37 -6.01
CA GLY A 24 -21.54 2.16 -6.99
C GLY A 24 -22.64 3.03 -6.37
N GLY A 25 -22.86 4.21 -6.95
CA GLY A 25 -23.88 5.17 -6.51
C GLY A 25 -23.51 5.97 -5.26
N THR A 26 -22.36 5.70 -4.62
CA THR A 26 -21.85 6.53 -3.53
C THR A 26 -21.20 7.81 -4.04
N THR A 27 -21.09 8.83 -3.19
CA THR A 27 -20.40 10.08 -3.54
C THR A 27 -18.96 9.83 -3.95
N LEU A 28 -18.22 9.01 -3.21
CA LEU A 28 -16.83 8.67 -3.53
C LEU A 28 -16.69 7.99 -4.90
N TYR A 29 -17.61 7.09 -5.25
CA TYR A 29 -17.66 6.48 -6.58
C TYR A 29 -17.98 7.49 -7.69
N ASN A 30 -18.96 8.37 -7.47
CA ASN A 30 -19.41 9.31 -8.50
C ASN A 30 -18.41 10.45 -8.74
N THR A 31 -17.87 11.03 -7.66
CA THR A 31 -17.12 12.30 -7.72
C THR A 31 -15.64 12.16 -7.44
N ALA A 32 -15.17 11.01 -6.95
CA ALA A 32 -13.81 10.84 -6.41
C ALA A 32 -13.45 11.85 -5.31
N ALA A 33 -14.45 12.37 -4.60
CA ALA A 33 -14.27 13.43 -3.64
C ALA A 33 -15.13 13.17 -2.40
N HIS A 34 -14.66 13.69 -1.27
CA HIS A 34 -15.53 13.86 -0.12
C HIS A 34 -16.44 15.07 -0.36
N PRO A 35 -17.74 15.00 -0.04
CA PRO A 35 -18.68 16.11 -0.30
C PRO A 35 -18.40 17.44 0.40
N ILE A 36 -17.35 17.55 1.23
CA ILE A 36 -17.10 18.73 2.09
C ILE A 36 -15.64 19.16 2.04
N TYR A 37 -14.69 18.23 1.94
CA TYR A 37 -13.30 18.51 2.32
C TYR A 37 -12.33 18.53 1.14
N ASP A 38 -12.25 17.47 0.33
CA ASP A 38 -11.32 17.45 -0.80
C ASP A 38 -11.62 16.35 -1.84
N THR A 39 -11.02 16.51 -3.01
CA THR A 39 -10.85 15.46 -4.01
C THR A 39 -9.74 14.50 -3.57
N TYR A 40 -9.95 13.19 -3.76
CA TYR A 40 -8.92 12.20 -3.41
C TYR A 40 -7.81 12.13 -4.46
N GLY A 41 -8.10 12.47 -5.73
CA GLY A 41 -7.09 12.51 -6.79
C GLY A 41 -6.48 11.14 -7.12
N ASN A 42 -5.26 11.18 -7.67
CA ASN A 42 -4.48 9.98 -7.95
C ASN A 42 -3.90 9.42 -6.65
N GLN A 43 -3.98 8.11 -6.50
CA GLN A 43 -3.35 7.39 -5.39
C GLN A 43 -1.99 6.84 -5.83
N ALA A 44 -1.23 6.30 -4.88
CA ALA A 44 -0.06 5.49 -5.14
C ALA A 44 -0.29 4.08 -4.60
N VAL A 45 0.27 3.07 -5.27
CA VAL A 45 0.32 1.71 -4.73
C VAL A 45 1.12 1.70 -3.44
N ASP A 46 0.59 1.04 -2.42
CA ASP A 46 1.20 0.89 -1.12
C ASP A 46 2.52 0.12 -1.18
N ALA A 47 3.40 0.41 -0.22
CA ALA A 47 4.65 -0.29 -0.03
C ALA A 47 4.50 -1.32 1.09
N LEU A 48 5.16 -2.47 0.94
CA LEU A 48 5.23 -3.45 2.02
C LEU A 48 5.99 -2.84 3.19
N PRO A 49 5.47 -2.89 4.43
CA PRO A 49 6.22 -2.43 5.59
C PRO A 49 7.51 -3.25 5.75
N SER A 50 8.60 -2.59 6.13
CA SER A 50 9.88 -3.23 6.40
C SER A 50 10.05 -3.46 7.90
N VAL A 51 10.82 -4.50 8.24
CA VAL A 51 11.19 -4.78 9.63
C VAL A 51 12.01 -3.61 10.18
N PRO A 52 11.65 -3.04 11.36
CA PRO A 52 12.42 -1.95 11.95
C PRO A 52 13.87 -2.36 12.26
N ASP A 53 14.82 -1.48 11.93
CA ASP A 53 16.26 -1.70 12.14
C ASP A 53 16.62 -2.12 13.56
N ALA A 54 16.00 -1.49 14.56
CA ALA A 54 16.26 -1.80 15.96
C ALA A 54 15.86 -3.25 16.31
N ALA A 55 14.67 -3.68 15.88
CA ALA A 55 14.20 -5.03 16.14
C ALA A 55 15.03 -6.08 15.39
N TRP A 56 15.43 -5.78 14.15
CA TRP A 56 16.30 -6.66 13.38
C TRP A 56 17.68 -6.81 14.03
N ARG A 57 18.33 -5.70 14.41
CA ARG A 57 19.65 -5.72 15.06
C ARG A 57 19.63 -6.52 16.36
N ASP A 58 18.58 -6.38 17.15
CA ASP A 58 18.53 -6.98 18.48
C ASP A 58 18.12 -8.47 18.47
N LEU A 59 17.54 -8.98 17.37
CA LEU A 59 16.93 -10.32 17.33
C LEU A 59 17.33 -11.19 16.12
N SER A 60 18.04 -10.66 15.13
CA SER A 60 18.37 -11.38 13.88
C SER A 60 19.29 -12.60 14.09
N ASP A 61 20.05 -12.63 15.19
CA ASP A 61 20.93 -13.74 15.56
C ASP A 61 20.19 -14.93 16.18
N VAL A 62 19.02 -14.68 16.78
CA VAL A 62 18.18 -15.68 17.44
C VAL A 62 16.90 -16.02 16.68
N ALA A 63 16.54 -15.25 15.65
CA ALA A 63 15.35 -15.46 14.85
C ALA A 63 15.69 -15.82 13.39
N PRO A 64 15.26 -16.99 12.88
CA PRO A 64 15.56 -17.40 11.51
C PRO A 64 14.89 -16.50 10.48
N SER A 65 15.39 -16.48 9.24
CA SER A 65 14.84 -15.63 8.16
C SER A 65 13.35 -15.83 7.89
N THR A 66 12.83 -17.04 8.12
CA THR A 66 11.41 -17.37 7.98
C THR A 66 10.51 -16.69 9.02
N PHE A 67 11.05 -16.29 10.18
CA PHE A 67 10.31 -15.54 11.18
C PHE A 67 9.93 -14.14 10.68
N TRP A 68 10.80 -13.54 9.87
CA TRP A 68 10.66 -12.17 9.38
C TRP A 68 9.92 -12.09 8.05
N ALA A 69 9.86 -13.21 7.31
CA ALA A 69 9.09 -13.31 6.09
C ALA A 69 7.58 -13.10 6.36
N PRO A 70 6.84 -12.42 5.47
CA PRO A 70 7.24 -11.97 4.13
C PRO A 70 7.88 -10.57 4.10
N TYR A 71 8.18 -9.96 5.24
CA TYR A 71 8.62 -8.57 5.31
C TYR A 71 10.11 -8.43 4.97
N PRO A 72 10.50 -7.42 4.17
CA PRO A 72 11.90 -7.14 3.89
C PRO A 72 12.60 -6.68 5.17
N VAL A 73 13.76 -7.27 5.39
CA VAL A 73 14.68 -6.90 6.47
C VAL A 73 15.66 -5.84 5.95
N PRO A 74 16.18 -4.95 6.81
CA PRO A 74 17.18 -3.97 6.41
C PRO A 74 18.42 -4.65 5.83
N SER A 75 18.99 -4.09 4.76
CA SER A 75 20.26 -4.57 4.21
C SER A 75 21.40 -4.24 5.17
N ASN A 76 22.18 -5.26 5.56
CA ASN A 76 23.41 -5.12 6.36
C ASN A 76 24.48 -4.33 5.62
#